data_AF-A0A7R7GDM8-F1
#
_entry.id   AF-A0A7R7GDM8-F1
#
_cell.length_a   1.000
_cell.length_b   1.000
_cell.length_c   1.000
_cell.angle_alpha   90.00
_cell.angle_beta   90.00
_cell.angle_gamma   90.00
#
_symmetry.space_group_name_H-M   'P 1'
#
loop_
_entity.id
_entity.type
_entity.pdbx_description
1 polymer ?
#
loop_
_entity_poly.entity_id
_entity_poly.type
_entity_poly.pdbx_seq_one_letter_code
_entity_poly.pdbx_strand_id
1 'polypeptide(L)'
;MKLLPYVVAVPLLMFSFTCNAVSEKEQLEQQVNEYKKLGLLANKCNESGKTSSAACRTFIGMFNEGEIAEVLDSFSKNLATHISIDQDLAFEGLDAFTDIIDTLNFLFDEELKNTTRL
;
A
#
# COMPACT_ATOMS: atom_id res chain seq x y z
N MET A 1 55.94 33.16 19.97
CA MET A 1 54.63 32.73 20.52
C MET A 1 53.54 33.25 19.60
N LYS A 2 52.53 32.41 19.30
CA LYS A 2 51.29 32.62 18.51
C LYS A 2 51.34 32.28 17.00
N LEU A 3 51.22 30.97 16.77
CA LEU A 3 50.26 30.24 15.89
C LEU A 3 49.71 30.95 14.64
N LEU A 4 49.98 30.36 13.47
CA LEU A 4 49.07 30.36 12.33
C LEU A 4 48.93 28.93 11.80
N PRO A 5 47.74 28.32 11.87
CA PRO A 5 47.47 27.00 11.35
C PRO A 5 46.88 27.13 9.95
N TYR A 6 47.47 26.56 8.90
CA TYR A 6 46.71 26.27 7.69
C TYR A 6 47.15 24.93 7.12
N VAL A 7 46.39 23.94 7.57
CA VAL A 7 46.28 22.58 7.07
C VAL A 7 46.15 22.64 5.55
N VAL A 8 47.13 22.08 4.86
CA VAL A 8 47.11 21.90 3.40
C VAL A 8 45.96 20.95 3.08
N ALA A 9 45.18 21.38 2.10
CA ALA A 9 43.90 20.83 1.67
C ALA A 9 43.90 19.30 1.51
N VAL A 10 42.99 18.65 2.24
CA VAL A 10 42.47 17.35 1.81
C VAL A 10 41.47 17.64 0.69
N PRO A 11 41.67 17.15 -0.54
CA PRO A 11 40.58 17.10 -1.50
C PRO A 11 39.63 16.03 -0.99
N LEU A 12 38.71 16.42 -0.11
CA LEU A 12 37.58 15.58 0.24
C LEU A 12 36.79 15.45 -1.05
N LEU A 13 36.96 14.28 -1.68
CA LEU A 13 36.15 13.80 -2.78
C LEU A 13 34.69 14.06 -2.44
N MET A 14 34.16 15.16 -2.99
CA MET A 14 32.73 15.39 -3.09
C MET A 14 32.23 14.36 -4.11
N PHE A 15 32.11 13.11 -3.66
CA PHE A 15 31.09 12.22 -4.19
C PHE A 15 29.78 12.87 -3.77
N SER A 16 29.31 13.80 -4.60
CA SER A 16 27.91 14.14 -4.69
C SER A 16 27.20 12.83 -4.95
N PHE A 17 26.69 12.20 -3.88
CA PHE A 17 25.59 11.27 -4.01
C PHE A 17 24.48 12.09 -4.69
N THR A 18 24.33 11.93 -5.99
CA THR A 18 23.09 12.23 -6.68
C THR A 18 22.09 11.23 -6.12
N CYS A 19 21.57 11.53 -4.93
CA CYS A 19 20.38 10.89 -4.41
C CYS A 19 19.32 11.22 -5.46
N ASN A 20 19.03 10.28 -6.35
CA ASN A 20 17.91 10.41 -7.27
C ASN A 20 16.68 10.46 -6.36
N ALA A 21 16.19 11.66 -6.09
CA ALA A 21 14.93 11.84 -5.41
C ALA A 21 13.87 11.17 -6.29
N VAL A 22 13.38 10.01 -5.85
CA VAL A 22 12.25 9.32 -6.48
C VAL A 22 11.10 10.31 -6.50
N SER A 23 10.54 10.55 -7.69
CA SER A 23 9.47 11.54 -7.84
C SER A 23 8.25 11.14 -7.01
N GLU A 24 7.47 12.12 -6.55
CA GLU A 24 6.23 11.85 -5.79
C GLU A 24 5.26 10.97 -6.59
N LYS A 25 5.24 11.14 -7.92
CA LYS A 25 4.48 10.29 -8.84
C LYS A 25 4.98 8.84 -8.83
N GLU A 26 6.28 8.62 -8.90
CA GLU A 26 6.86 7.27 -8.89
C GLU A 26 6.62 6.56 -7.54
N GLN A 27 6.62 7.31 -6.43
CA GLN A 27 6.22 6.78 -5.12
C GLN A 27 4.73 6.38 -5.11
N LEU A 28 3.87 7.23 -5.66
CA LEU A 28 2.44 6.93 -5.79
C LEU A 28 2.20 5.70 -6.67
N GLU A 29 2.90 5.57 -7.80
CA GLU A 29 2.80 4.40 -8.69
C GLU A 29 3.16 3.10 -7.96
N GLN A 30 4.20 3.13 -7.12
CA GLN A 30 4.59 1.96 -6.30
C GLN A 30 3.48 1.59 -5.30
N GLN A 31 2.95 2.58 -4.58
CA GLN A 31 1.88 2.37 -3.62
C GLN A 31 0.60 1.82 -4.28
N VAL A 32 0.16 2.44 -5.38
CA VAL A 32 -1.02 1.99 -6.14
C VAL A 32 -0.83 0.57 -6.66
N ASN A 33 0.36 0.20 -7.11
CA ASN A 33 0.65 -1.17 -7.54
C ASN A 33 0.55 -2.19 -6.40
N GLU A 34 0.91 -1.82 -5.18
CA GLU A 34 0.71 -2.67 -4.00
C GLU A 34 -0.78 -2.83 -3.69
N TYR A 35 -1.55 -1.74 -3.72
CA TYR A 35 -3.00 -1.77 -3.54
C TYR A 35 -3.67 -2.65 -4.60
N LYS A 36 -3.29 -2.54 -5.88
CA LYS A 36 -3.81 -3.38 -6.97
C LYS A 36 -3.53 -4.85 -6.78
N LYS A 37 -2.33 -5.23 -6.30
CA LYS A 37 -2.02 -6.65 -6.01
C LYS A 37 -2.94 -7.19 -4.94
N LEU A 38 -3.19 -6.40 -3.89
CA LEU A 38 -4.09 -6.78 -2.82
C LEU A 38 -5.55 -6.81 -3.29
N GLY A 39 -6.02 -5.80 -4.03
CA GLY A 39 -7.35 -5.78 -4.65
C GLY A 39 -7.58 -6.98 -5.54
N LEU A 40 -6.60 -7.39 -6.36
CA LEU A 40 -6.69 -8.60 -7.16
C LEU A 40 -6.79 -9.88 -6.33
N LEU A 41 -6.08 -9.98 -5.21
CA LEU A 41 -6.21 -11.10 -4.27
C LEU A 41 -7.60 -11.11 -3.63
N ALA A 42 -8.09 -9.94 -3.22
CA ALA A 42 -9.41 -9.74 -2.64
C ALA A 42 -10.50 -10.16 -3.64
N ASN A 43 -10.49 -9.63 -4.85
CA ASN A 43 -11.43 -10.00 -5.90
C ASN A 43 -11.41 -11.51 -6.18
N LYS A 44 -10.22 -12.14 -6.27
CA LYS A 44 -10.13 -13.61 -6.41
C LYS A 44 -10.75 -14.37 -5.23
N CYS A 45 -10.65 -13.83 -4.02
CA CYS A 45 -11.35 -14.39 -2.87
C CYS A 45 -12.87 -14.27 -3.07
N ASN A 46 -13.37 -13.06 -3.36
CA ASN A 46 -14.80 -12.80 -3.55
C ASN A 46 -15.40 -13.65 -4.69
N GLU A 47 -14.78 -13.65 -5.87
CA GLU A 47 -15.19 -14.44 -7.04
C GLU A 47 -15.21 -15.96 -6.76
N SER A 48 -14.38 -16.44 -5.85
CA SER A 48 -14.38 -17.87 -5.49
C SER A 48 -15.67 -18.30 -4.77
N GLY A 49 -16.39 -17.35 -4.16
CA GLY A 49 -17.58 -17.58 -3.34
C GLY A 49 -17.37 -18.53 -2.16
N LYS A 50 -16.11 -18.80 -1.79
CA LYS A 50 -15.73 -19.78 -0.78
C LYS A 50 -14.62 -19.22 0.11
N THR A 51 -14.93 -18.99 1.37
CA THR A 51 -13.94 -18.56 2.38
C THR A 51 -12.77 -19.54 2.56
N SER A 52 -12.96 -20.81 2.16
CA SER A 52 -11.93 -21.85 2.14
C SER A 52 -11.07 -21.88 0.87
N SER A 53 -11.23 -20.95 -0.06
CA SER A 53 -10.31 -20.86 -1.21
C SER A 53 -8.91 -20.43 -0.76
N ALA A 54 -7.88 -20.74 -1.56
CA ALA A 54 -6.52 -20.32 -1.24
C ALA A 54 -6.41 -18.79 -1.16
N ALA A 55 -7.04 -18.08 -2.09
CA ALA A 55 -7.07 -16.62 -2.10
C ALA A 55 -7.73 -16.05 -0.84
N CYS A 56 -8.89 -16.59 -0.44
CA CYS A 56 -9.56 -16.14 0.78
C CYS A 56 -8.77 -16.42 2.05
N ARG A 57 -8.15 -17.60 2.17
CA ARG A 57 -7.30 -17.90 3.34
C ARG A 57 -6.13 -16.92 3.46
N THR A 58 -5.48 -16.58 2.34
CA THR A 58 -4.41 -15.58 2.33
C THR A 58 -4.93 -14.21 2.72
N PHE A 59 -6.04 -13.76 2.10
CA PHE A 59 -6.63 -12.46 2.39
C PHE A 59 -7.10 -12.34 3.86
N ILE A 60 -7.75 -13.37 4.41
CA ILE A 60 -8.14 -13.45 5.81
C ILE A 60 -6.92 -13.43 6.73
N GLY A 61 -5.83 -14.11 6.35
CA GLY A 61 -4.55 -14.04 7.07
C GLY A 61 -4.05 -12.62 7.19
N MET A 62 -3.92 -11.90 6.06
CA MET A 62 -3.51 -10.50 6.01
C MET A 62 -4.46 -9.58 6.80
N PHE A 63 -5.78 -9.87 6.75
CA PHE A 63 -6.77 -9.12 7.54
C PHE A 63 -6.54 -9.30 9.04
N ASN A 64 -6.34 -10.54 9.50
CA ASN A 64 -6.10 -10.85 10.90
C ASN A 64 -4.75 -10.31 11.40
N GLU A 65 -3.76 -10.19 10.51
CA GLU A 65 -2.45 -9.59 10.80
C GLU A 65 -2.48 -8.05 10.80
N GLY A 66 -3.59 -7.44 10.36
CA GLY A 66 -3.80 -5.99 10.37
C GLY A 66 -3.36 -5.28 9.09
N GLU A 67 -2.71 -5.98 8.15
CA GLU A 67 -2.19 -5.41 6.90
C GLU A 67 -3.29 -4.74 6.07
N ILE A 68 -4.48 -5.34 6.01
CA ILE A 68 -5.63 -4.76 5.30
C ILE A 68 -6.05 -3.43 5.91
N ALA A 69 -6.08 -3.35 7.24
CA ALA A 69 -6.46 -2.12 7.94
C ALA A 69 -5.45 -0.99 7.69
N GLU A 70 -4.15 -1.32 7.71
CA GLU A 70 -3.08 -0.37 7.40
C GLU A 70 -3.18 0.17 5.97
N VAL A 71 -3.47 -0.70 4.99
CA VAL A 71 -3.66 -0.29 3.60
C VAL A 71 -4.86 0.66 3.45
N LEU A 72 -6.01 0.30 4.03
CA LEU A 72 -7.23 1.12 3.94
C LEU A 72 -7.05 2.48 4.63
N ASP A 73 -6.41 2.50 5.80
CA ASP A 73 -6.11 3.72 6.55
C ASP A 73 -5.12 4.62 5.79
N SER A 74 -4.03 4.04 5.26
CA SER A 74 -3.02 4.77 4.50
C SER A 74 -3.62 5.39 3.22
N PHE A 75 -4.39 4.62 2.45
CA PHE A 75 -5.02 5.12 1.23
C PHE A 75 -6.02 6.23 1.52
N SER A 76 -6.92 6.04 2.48
CA SER A 76 -7.97 7.01 2.81
C SER A 76 -7.41 8.34 3.33
N LYS A 77 -6.36 8.31 4.16
CA LYS A 77 -5.69 9.51 4.66
C LYS A 77 -4.98 10.31 3.58
N ASN A 78 -4.48 9.63 2.54
CA ASN A 78 -3.68 10.25 1.49
C ASN A 78 -4.41 10.46 0.17
N LEU A 79 -5.69 10.08 0.05
CA LEU A 79 -6.45 10.16 -1.19
C LEU A 79 -6.42 11.56 -1.84
N ALA A 80 -6.61 12.62 -1.05
CA ALA A 80 -6.57 13.99 -1.57
C ALA A 80 -5.19 14.34 -2.15
N THR A 81 -4.12 13.90 -1.48
CA THR A 81 -2.74 14.06 -1.94
C THR A 81 -2.50 13.25 -3.21
N HIS A 82 -2.95 11.99 -3.25
CA HIS A 82 -2.83 11.12 -4.43
C HIS A 82 -3.51 11.75 -5.65
N ILE A 83 -4.75 12.25 -5.50
CA ILE A 83 -5.48 12.95 -6.57
C ILE A 83 -4.72 14.19 -7.04
N SER A 84 -4.08 14.92 -6.13
CA SER A 84 -3.29 16.11 -6.47
C SER A 84 -1.99 15.79 -7.21
N ILE A 85 -1.40 14.61 -7.00
CA ILE A 85 -0.19 14.15 -7.69
C ILE A 85 -0.55 13.61 -9.08
N ASP A 86 -1.48 12.65 -9.12
CA ASP A 86 -1.94 12.01 -10.35
C ASP A 86 -3.34 11.43 -10.14
N GLN A 87 -4.33 12.08 -10.75
CA GLN A 87 -5.74 11.73 -10.59
C GLN A 87 -6.06 10.33 -11.11
N ASP A 88 -5.46 9.92 -12.24
CA ASP A 88 -5.75 8.63 -12.86
C ASP A 88 -5.20 7.50 -11.98
N LEU A 89 -3.95 7.63 -11.50
CA LEU A 89 -3.36 6.67 -10.56
C LEU A 89 -4.15 6.59 -9.24
N ALA A 90 -4.64 7.72 -8.74
CA ALA A 90 -5.47 7.73 -7.53
C ALA A 90 -6.79 6.96 -7.73
N PHE A 91 -7.42 7.08 -8.89
CA PHE A 91 -8.63 6.31 -9.21
C PHE A 91 -8.35 4.82 -9.40
N GLU A 92 -7.23 4.46 -10.02
CA GLU A 92 -6.82 3.06 -10.10
C GLU A 92 -6.58 2.45 -8.71
N GLY A 93 -6.05 3.22 -7.77
CA GLY A 93 -5.94 2.82 -6.36
C GLY A 93 -7.32 2.69 -5.68
N LEU A 94 -8.27 3.57 -6.03
CA LEU A 94 -9.64 3.53 -5.52
C LEU A 94 -10.41 2.29 -6.00
N ASP A 95 -10.19 1.85 -7.24
CA ASP A 95 -10.77 0.60 -7.76
C ASP A 95 -10.28 -0.59 -6.94
N ALA A 96 -8.97 -0.67 -6.69
CA ALA A 96 -8.40 -1.71 -5.85
C ALA A 96 -8.90 -1.65 -4.39
N PHE A 97 -9.12 -0.44 -3.87
CA PHE A 97 -9.74 -0.23 -2.56
C PHE A 97 -11.16 -0.79 -2.51
N THR A 98 -11.95 -0.57 -3.58
CA THR A 98 -13.32 -1.10 -3.70
C THR A 98 -13.33 -2.63 -3.64
N ASP A 99 -12.44 -3.30 -4.37
CA ASP A 99 -12.33 -4.77 -4.36
C ASP A 99 -12.06 -5.33 -2.95
N ILE A 100 -11.24 -4.62 -2.16
CA ILE A 100 -10.93 -4.99 -0.77
C ILE A 100 -12.18 -4.88 0.10
N ILE A 101 -12.91 -3.76 0.00
CA ILE A 101 -14.13 -3.54 0.79
C ILE A 101 -15.22 -4.54 0.43
N ASP A 102 -15.44 -4.82 -0.84
CA ASP A 102 -16.42 -5.81 -1.29
C ASP A 102 -16.10 -7.21 -0.78
N THR A 103 -14.81 -7.56 -0.74
CA THR A 103 -14.36 -8.83 -0.18
C THR A 103 -14.59 -8.91 1.32
N LEU A 104 -14.34 -7.82 2.07
CA LEU A 104 -14.66 -7.77 3.50
C LEU A 104 -16.17 -7.95 3.75
N ASN A 105 -17.02 -7.30 2.96
CA ASN A 105 -18.47 -7.47 3.04
C ASN A 105 -18.87 -8.94 2.80
N PHE A 106 -18.31 -9.58 1.77
CA PHE A 106 -18.52 -11.00 1.52
C PHE A 106 -18.15 -11.89 2.72
N LEU A 107 -17.00 -11.63 3.36
CA LEU A 107 -16.55 -12.41 4.52
C LEU A 107 -17.50 -12.25 5.71
N PHE A 108 -17.94 -11.02 6.01
CA PHE A 108 -18.89 -10.77 7.09
C PHE A 108 -20.26 -11.40 6.82
N ASP A 109 -20.75 -11.34 5.58
CA ASP A 109 -22.01 -11.97 5.20
C ASP A 109 -21.97 -13.50 5.38
N GLU A 110 -20.85 -14.15 5.02
CA GLU A 110 -20.68 -15.59 5.22
C GLU A 110 -20.58 -15.97 6.70
N GLU A 111 -19.92 -15.15 7.53
CA GLU A 111 -19.84 -15.37 8.97
C GLU A 111 -21.22 -15.22 9.65
N LEU A 112 -22.00 -14.21 9.25
CA LEU A 112 -23.37 -14.02 9.72
C LEU A 112 -24.28 -15.20 9.35
N LYS A 113 -24.19 -15.70 8.12
CA LYS A 113 -24.96 -16.90 7.68
C LYS A 113 -24.59 -18.15 8.47
N ASN A 114 -23.31 -18.33 8.82
CA ASN A 114 -22.88 -19.48 9.60
C ASN A 114 -23.36 -19.40 11.05
N THR A 115 -23.42 -18.19 11.64
CA THR A 115 -23.85 -17.99 13.03
C THR A 115 -25.37 -18.14 13.20
N THR A 116 -26.16 -17.75 12.21
CA THR A 116 -27.64 -17.80 12.25
C THR A 116 -28.24 -19.14 11.83
N ARG A 117 -27.42 -20.09 11.35
CA ARG A 117 -27.84 -21.47 11.01
C ARG A 117 -27.76 -22.45 12.19
N LEU A 118 -27.36 -21.97 13.38
CA LEU A 118 -27.35 -22.70 14.66
C LEU A 118 -28.66 -22.44 15.42
#